data_AF-A0A9X5PIT8-F1
#
_entry.id   AF-A0A9X5PIT8-F1
#
_cell.length_a   1.000
_cell.length_b   1.000
_cell.length_c   1.000
_cell.angle_alpha   90.00
_cell.angle_beta   90.00
_cell.angle_gamma   90.00
#
_symmetry.space_group_name_H-M   'P 1'
#
loop_
_entity.id
_entity.type
_entity.pdbx_description
1 polymer ?
#
loop_
_entity_poly.entity_id
_entity_poly.type
_entity_poly.pdbx_seq_one_letter_code
_entity_poly.pdbx_strand_id
1 'polypeptide(L)'
;MSYQDFISQTEAQYGISLPNLYKRLAADGMLDWGEAGRNWYSDTFPKLLEHPPLLLVGSEFELPHTDELQEINEQLCDDSEWMSLKPEYRGKLIAFAEAGNGDYYAFDYRQEGEPCITRLYHDDFSVVEAANLADFIFRRLLQAQADYFPEEDTSPEDYRGQLFAQLESHRPYLSAEQYEFLRQTYQKPYQKDQWGGLFMLSDEETKAAEQQFISCERLDEEFEPFDYD
;
A
#
# COMPACT_ATOMS: atom_id res chain seq x y z
N MET A 1 -0.77 -2.97 -20.08
CA MET A 1 -0.70 -1.53 -20.46
C MET A 1 0.40 -0.85 -19.62
N SER A 2 0.83 0.41 -19.87
CA SER A 2 1.75 1.09 -18.91
C SER A 2 0.96 1.76 -17.78
N TYR A 3 1.55 1.98 -16.60
CA TYR A 3 0.83 2.68 -15.51
C TYR A 3 0.44 4.11 -15.88
N GLN A 4 1.19 4.79 -16.76
CA GLN A 4 0.82 6.13 -17.21
C GLN A 4 -0.41 6.11 -18.11
N ASP A 5 -0.54 5.07 -18.95
CA ASP A 5 -1.74 4.86 -19.77
C ASP A 5 -2.94 4.47 -18.90
N PHE A 6 -2.75 3.56 -17.93
CA PHE A 6 -3.75 3.19 -16.93
C PHE A 6 -4.29 4.44 -16.22
N ILE A 7 -3.40 5.26 -15.66
CA ILE A 7 -3.76 6.51 -14.97
C ILE A 7 -4.62 7.39 -15.89
N SER A 8 -4.16 7.63 -17.12
CA SER A 8 -4.87 8.51 -18.06
C SER A 8 -6.25 7.97 -18.43
N GLN A 9 -6.39 6.65 -18.58
CA GLN A 9 -7.65 5.99 -18.86
C GLN A 9 -8.61 6.06 -17.68
N THR A 10 -8.13 5.75 -16.47
CA THR A 10 -8.92 5.83 -15.23
C THR A 10 -9.41 7.26 -14.98
N GLU A 11 -8.55 8.27 -15.12
CA GLU A 11 -8.96 9.67 -14.98
C GLU A 11 -10.05 10.06 -15.98
N ALA A 12 -9.94 9.63 -17.24
CA ALA A 12 -10.93 9.89 -18.27
C ALA A 12 -12.26 9.14 -18.03
N GLN A 13 -12.19 7.88 -17.59
CA GLN A 13 -13.34 7.01 -17.36
C GLN A 13 -14.20 7.49 -16.20
N TYR A 14 -13.58 7.87 -15.09
CA TYR A 14 -14.28 8.24 -13.86
C TYR A 14 -14.40 9.76 -13.66
N GLY A 15 -13.77 10.57 -14.51
CA GLY A 15 -13.83 12.03 -14.42
C GLY A 15 -13.16 12.60 -13.18
N ILE A 16 -12.18 11.88 -12.62
CA ILE A 16 -11.40 12.26 -11.44
C ILE A 16 -9.97 12.65 -11.83
N SER A 17 -9.21 13.20 -10.88
CA SER A 17 -7.76 13.26 -11.01
C SER A 17 -7.06 12.40 -9.97
N LEU A 18 -6.31 11.40 -10.42
CA LEU A 18 -5.49 10.56 -9.56
C LEU A 18 -4.37 11.39 -8.90
N PRO A 19 -3.94 11.03 -7.67
CA PRO A 19 -3.01 11.85 -6.91
C PRO A 19 -1.71 12.12 -7.68
N ASN A 20 -1.20 13.35 -7.56
CA ASN A 20 0.06 13.73 -8.22
C ASN A 20 1.23 12.85 -7.78
N LEU A 21 1.22 12.38 -6.53
CA LEU A 21 2.23 11.45 -6.03
C LEU A 21 2.15 10.10 -6.76
N TYR A 22 0.95 9.57 -7.02
CA TYR A 22 0.76 8.33 -7.79
C TYR A 22 1.28 8.46 -9.23
N LYS A 23 0.98 9.59 -9.87
CA LYS A 23 1.51 9.93 -11.20
C LYS A 23 3.04 10.00 -11.22
N ARG A 24 3.63 10.59 -10.18
CA ARG A 24 5.08 10.67 -10.01
C ARG A 24 5.70 9.29 -9.82
N LEU A 25 5.11 8.43 -8.98
CA LEU A 25 5.54 7.04 -8.80
C LEU A 25 5.52 6.27 -10.14
N ALA A 26 4.48 6.45 -10.95
CA ALA A 26 4.41 5.87 -12.29
C ALA A 26 5.52 6.38 -13.22
N ALA A 27 5.80 7.68 -13.21
CA ALA A 27 6.84 8.30 -14.03
C ALA A 27 8.26 7.87 -13.60
N ASP A 28 8.45 7.63 -12.30
CA ASP A 28 9.72 7.19 -11.71
C ASP A 28 9.92 5.67 -11.82
N GLY A 29 8.94 4.92 -12.36
CA GLY A 29 9.00 3.46 -12.50
C GLY A 29 8.77 2.68 -11.21
N MET A 30 8.23 3.34 -10.17
CA MET A 30 8.00 2.73 -8.85
C MET A 30 6.76 1.84 -8.80
N LEU A 31 5.93 1.83 -9.84
CA LEU A 31 4.72 1.01 -9.88
C LEU A 31 4.91 -0.32 -10.61
N ASP A 32 6.14 -0.75 -10.89
CA ASP A 32 6.39 -1.98 -11.65
C ASP A 32 7.00 -3.07 -10.75
N TRP A 33 6.19 -4.08 -10.43
CA TRP A 33 6.63 -5.29 -9.71
C TRP A 33 7.10 -6.41 -10.65
N GLY A 34 7.20 -6.15 -11.96
CA GLY A 34 7.55 -7.13 -12.97
C GLY A 34 6.46 -8.19 -13.19
N GLU A 35 6.70 -9.10 -14.13
CA GLU A 35 5.73 -10.13 -14.51
C GLU A 35 5.51 -11.16 -13.41
N ALA A 36 4.26 -11.30 -12.94
CA ALA A 36 3.89 -12.31 -11.96
C ALA A 36 4.15 -13.73 -12.51
N GLY A 37 4.55 -14.65 -11.64
CA GLY A 37 4.79 -16.03 -12.04
C GLY A 37 5.33 -16.91 -10.93
N ARG A 38 5.29 -18.24 -11.14
CA ARG A 38 5.71 -19.24 -10.14
C ARG A 38 7.13 -19.03 -9.62
N ASN A 39 8.02 -18.47 -10.43
CA ASN A 39 9.42 -18.23 -10.06
C ASN A 39 9.70 -16.76 -9.71
N TRP A 40 8.66 -15.94 -9.47
CA TRP A 40 8.84 -14.51 -9.25
C TRP A 40 9.80 -14.23 -8.07
N TYR A 41 9.65 -14.96 -6.97
CA TYR A 41 10.52 -14.85 -5.79
C TYR A 41 11.99 -15.23 -6.07
N SER A 42 12.27 -16.17 -6.97
CA SER A 42 13.65 -16.56 -7.30
C SER A 42 14.27 -15.71 -8.40
N ASP A 43 13.47 -15.24 -9.36
CA ASP A 43 13.97 -14.69 -10.63
C ASP A 43 13.79 -13.17 -10.73
N THR A 44 12.73 -12.62 -10.13
CA THR A 44 12.32 -11.21 -10.25
C THR A 44 12.58 -10.44 -8.97
N PHE A 45 12.08 -10.92 -7.83
CA PHE A 45 12.23 -10.26 -6.53
C PHE A 45 13.68 -9.86 -6.19
N PRO A 46 14.70 -10.73 -6.36
CA PRO A 46 16.08 -10.35 -6.03
C PRO A 46 16.63 -9.21 -6.87
N LYS A 47 16.14 -9.03 -8.10
CA LYS A 47 16.54 -7.92 -8.99
C LYS A 47 15.86 -6.62 -8.56
N LEU A 48 14.58 -6.69 -8.18
CA LEU A 48 13.85 -5.53 -7.68
C LEU A 48 14.46 -4.99 -6.39
N LEU A 49 15.07 -5.84 -5.56
CA LEU A 49 15.75 -5.42 -4.33
C LEU A 49 16.92 -4.45 -4.53
N GLU A 50 17.51 -4.35 -5.74
CA GLU A 50 18.56 -3.36 -6.03
C GLU A 50 18.03 -1.91 -5.98
N HIS A 51 16.75 -1.73 -6.34
CA HIS A 51 16.03 -0.47 -6.22
C HIS A 51 14.53 -0.77 -6.04
N PRO A 52 14.09 -1.08 -4.80
CA PRO A 52 12.75 -1.62 -4.57
C PRO A 52 11.65 -0.67 -5.09
N PRO A 53 10.71 -1.15 -5.93
CA PRO A 53 9.51 -0.41 -6.28
C PRO A 53 8.61 -0.22 -5.05
N LEU A 54 7.49 0.48 -5.25
CA LEU A 54 6.58 0.90 -4.20
C LEU A 54 6.23 -0.27 -3.28
N LEU A 55 6.62 -0.13 -2.00
CA LEU A 55 6.26 -1.03 -0.89
C LEU A 55 6.51 -2.53 -1.17
N LEU A 56 7.57 -2.88 -1.90
CA LEU A 56 7.96 -4.27 -2.21
C LEU A 56 8.24 -5.12 -0.95
N VAL A 57 8.77 -4.51 0.11
CA VAL A 57 9.21 -5.19 1.34
C VAL A 57 8.22 -4.90 2.46
N GLY A 58 7.63 -5.95 3.01
CA GLY A 58 6.55 -5.89 4.00
C GLY A 58 5.43 -6.86 3.59
N SER A 59 4.50 -7.10 4.50
CA SER A 59 3.30 -7.87 4.20
C SER A 59 2.14 -6.94 3.82
N GLU A 60 1.01 -7.53 3.38
CA GLU A 60 -0.27 -6.81 3.22
C GLU A 60 -0.29 -5.71 2.17
N PHE A 61 0.67 -5.67 1.23
CA PHE A 61 0.58 -4.81 0.04
C PHE A 61 1.06 -5.60 -1.16
N GLU A 62 0.25 -5.60 -2.21
CA GLU A 62 0.58 -6.17 -3.51
C GLU A 62 0.22 -5.16 -4.58
N LEU A 63 1.01 -5.11 -5.66
CA LEU A 63 0.78 -4.20 -6.76
C LEU A 63 0.38 -4.98 -8.02
N PRO A 64 -0.93 -5.09 -8.31
CA PRO A 64 -1.41 -5.84 -9.47
C PRO A 64 -1.05 -5.13 -10.77
N HIS A 65 -0.93 -5.90 -11.85
CA HIS A 65 -0.67 -5.35 -13.18
C HIS A 65 -1.80 -4.40 -13.60
N THR A 66 -1.50 -3.45 -14.50
CA THR A 66 -2.48 -2.43 -14.92
C THR A 66 -3.78 -3.01 -15.49
N ASP A 67 -3.67 -4.16 -16.16
CA ASP A 67 -4.82 -4.80 -16.80
C ASP A 67 -5.73 -5.43 -15.74
N GLU A 68 -5.14 -6.00 -14.68
CA GLU A 68 -5.84 -6.52 -13.50
C GLU A 68 -6.47 -5.39 -12.67
N LEU A 69 -5.73 -4.29 -12.42
CA LEU A 69 -6.30 -3.10 -11.78
C LEU A 69 -7.48 -2.51 -12.56
N GLN A 70 -7.43 -2.56 -13.89
CA GLN A 70 -8.56 -2.12 -14.72
C GLN A 70 -9.77 -3.03 -14.51
N GLU A 71 -9.56 -4.36 -14.58
CA GLU A 71 -10.63 -5.35 -14.34
C GLU A 71 -11.25 -5.20 -12.95
N ILE A 72 -10.45 -5.00 -11.91
CA ILE A 72 -10.92 -4.77 -10.53
C ILE A 72 -11.80 -3.50 -10.48
N ASN A 73 -11.34 -2.39 -11.05
CA ASN A 73 -12.09 -1.13 -11.01
C ASN A 73 -13.40 -1.18 -11.83
N GLU A 74 -13.42 -1.96 -12.93
CA GLU A 74 -14.64 -2.24 -13.70
C GLU A 74 -15.61 -3.09 -12.87
N GLN A 75 -15.14 -4.18 -12.26
CA GLN A 75 -15.95 -5.07 -11.41
C GLN A 75 -16.55 -4.34 -10.21
N LEU A 76 -15.77 -3.52 -9.50
CA LEU A 76 -16.25 -2.71 -8.38
C LEU A 76 -17.41 -1.77 -8.78
N CYS A 77 -17.49 -1.37 -10.05
CA CYS A 77 -18.52 -0.44 -10.55
C CYS A 77 -19.67 -1.12 -11.31
N ASP A 78 -19.50 -2.39 -11.69
CA ASP A 78 -20.53 -3.17 -12.37
C ASP A 78 -21.49 -3.81 -11.37
N ASP A 79 -22.72 -4.13 -11.80
CA ASP A 79 -23.67 -4.93 -11.02
C ASP A 79 -23.24 -6.42 -10.97
N SER A 80 -21.98 -6.70 -10.63
CA SER A 80 -21.45 -8.06 -10.50
C SER A 80 -21.95 -8.72 -9.21
N GLU A 81 -22.16 -10.04 -9.26
CA GLU A 81 -22.59 -10.84 -8.09
C GLU A 81 -21.52 -10.94 -6.98
N TRP A 82 -20.31 -10.45 -7.22
CA TRP A 82 -19.22 -10.47 -6.25
C TRP A 82 -18.64 -9.05 -6.10
N MET A 83 -18.62 -8.55 -4.87
CA MET A 83 -18.03 -7.26 -4.45
C MET A 83 -18.41 -6.02 -5.29
N SER A 84 -19.68 -5.90 -5.70
CA SER A 84 -20.17 -4.66 -6.31
C SER A 84 -20.28 -3.55 -5.25
N LEU A 85 -19.76 -2.36 -5.55
CA LEU A 85 -19.97 -1.18 -4.73
C LEU A 85 -21.43 -0.73 -4.77
N LYS A 86 -21.97 -0.25 -3.64
CA LYS A 86 -23.28 0.42 -3.62
C LYS A 86 -23.24 1.63 -4.58
N PRO A 87 -24.36 1.98 -5.23
CA PRO A 87 -24.40 3.03 -6.25
C PRO A 87 -23.78 4.38 -5.82
N GLU A 88 -23.86 4.74 -4.53
CA GLU A 88 -23.28 5.99 -4.01
C GLU A 88 -21.74 6.00 -3.91
N TYR A 89 -21.09 4.84 -3.98
CA TYR A 89 -19.63 4.68 -3.93
C TYR A 89 -18.98 4.47 -5.31
N ARG A 90 -19.76 4.03 -6.31
CA ARG A 90 -19.26 3.77 -7.67
C ARG A 90 -18.60 5.00 -8.28
N GLY A 91 -17.42 4.81 -8.86
CA GLY A 91 -16.58 5.87 -9.41
C GLY A 91 -15.98 6.83 -8.38
N LYS A 92 -16.14 6.57 -7.08
CA LYS A 92 -15.52 7.35 -5.99
C LYS A 92 -14.46 6.58 -5.22
N LEU A 93 -14.47 5.25 -5.29
CA LEU A 93 -13.46 4.38 -4.71
C LEU A 93 -12.71 3.72 -5.86
N ILE A 94 -11.46 4.12 -6.08
CA ILE A 94 -10.65 3.65 -7.21
C ILE A 94 -9.48 2.83 -6.68
N ALA A 95 -9.50 1.53 -6.90
CA ALA A 95 -8.48 0.60 -6.48
C ALA A 95 -7.14 0.90 -7.18
N PHE A 96 -6.04 0.82 -6.44
CA PHE A 96 -4.68 1.01 -6.96
C PHE A 96 -3.68 -0.06 -6.49
N ALA A 97 -4.07 -0.88 -5.51
CA ALA A 97 -3.27 -1.97 -4.97
C ALA A 97 -4.18 -2.98 -4.27
N GLU A 98 -3.61 -4.12 -3.92
CA GLU A 98 -4.25 -5.18 -3.15
C GLU A 98 -3.57 -5.36 -1.80
N ALA A 99 -4.29 -5.95 -0.85
CA ALA A 99 -3.68 -6.64 0.27
C ALA A 99 -3.72 -8.15 -0.02
N GLY A 100 -2.70 -8.90 0.38
CA GLY A 100 -2.53 -10.32 0.04
C GLY A 100 -3.62 -11.28 0.53
N ASN A 101 -4.67 -10.77 1.20
CA ASN A 101 -5.86 -11.50 1.61
C ASN A 101 -7.09 -11.28 0.70
N GLY A 102 -6.94 -10.55 -0.42
CA GLY A 102 -8.03 -10.26 -1.36
C GLY A 102 -8.79 -8.96 -1.08
N ASP A 103 -8.29 -8.10 -0.19
CA ASP A 103 -8.80 -6.74 -0.01
C ASP A 103 -8.16 -5.76 -1.00
N TYR A 104 -8.80 -4.62 -1.23
CA TYR A 104 -8.28 -3.58 -2.12
C TYR A 104 -7.91 -2.31 -1.38
N TYR A 105 -6.79 -1.69 -1.74
CA TYR A 105 -6.52 -0.30 -1.38
C TYR A 105 -7.05 0.62 -2.47
N ALA A 106 -7.84 1.63 -2.06
CA ALA A 106 -8.50 2.55 -2.97
C ALA A 106 -8.23 4.01 -2.62
N PHE A 107 -8.17 4.85 -3.65
CA PHE A 107 -8.33 6.30 -3.53
C PHE A 107 -9.80 6.62 -3.30
N ASP A 108 -10.11 7.28 -2.20
CA ASP A 108 -11.46 7.62 -1.77
C ASP A 108 -11.79 9.10 -2.03
N TYR A 109 -12.64 9.33 -3.03
CA TYR A 109 -13.14 10.63 -3.48
C TYR A 109 -14.54 10.97 -2.95
N ARG A 110 -15.00 10.33 -1.85
CA ARG A 110 -16.28 10.69 -1.22
C ARG A 110 -16.29 12.11 -0.66
N GLN A 111 -15.11 12.69 -0.39
CA GLN A 111 -14.92 14.06 0.07
C GLN A 111 -14.17 14.88 -0.98
N GLU A 112 -14.42 16.19 -0.99
CA GLU A 112 -13.69 17.13 -1.85
C GLU A 112 -12.23 17.28 -1.37
N GLY A 113 -11.30 17.39 -2.32
CA GLY A 113 -9.87 17.60 -2.03
C GLY A 113 -8.98 16.45 -2.52
N GLU A 114 -7.83 16.29 -1.88
CA GLU A 114 -6.97 15.12 -2.10
C GLU A 114 -7.63 13.88 -1.51
N PRO A 115 -7.72 12.76 -2.26
CA PRO A 115 -8.37 11.56 -1.76
C PRO A 115 -7.58 10.93 -0.62
N CYS A 116 -8.30 10.48 0.40
CA CYS A 116 -7.74 9.59 1.40
C CYS A 116 -7.54 8.18 0.85
N ILE A 117 -6.79 7.34 1.57
CA ILE A 117 -6.62 5.93 1.24
C ILE A 117 -7.55 5.12 2.13
N THR A 118 -8.31 4.21 1.52
CA THR A 118 -9.17 3.25 2.24
C THR A 118 -8.77 1.82 1.89
N ARG A 119 -8.89 0.91 2.87
CA ARG A 119 -8.89 -0.53 2.62
C ARG A 119 -10.33 -1.00 2.50
N LEU A 120 -10.64 -1.62 1.36
CA LEU A 120 -11.93 -2.19 1.04
C LEU A 120 -11.91 -3.67 1.43
N TYR A 121 -12.45 -3.96 2.61
CA TYR A 121 -12.55 -5.32 3.13
C TYR A 121 -13.64 -6.10 2.40
N HIS A 122 -13.32 -7.28 1.92
CA HIS A 122 -14.25 -8.14 1.20
C HIS A 122 -15.23 -8.90 2.12
N ASP A 123 -14.89 -9.04 3.40
CA ASP A 123 -15.63 -9.81 4.41
C ASP A 123 -15.99 -9.02 5.68
N ASP A 124 -15.63 -7.74 5.76
CA ASP A 124 -15.86 -6.87 6.92
C ASP A 124 -16.10 -5.40 6.51
N PHE A 125 -16.22 -4.51 7.49
CA PHE A 125 -16.29 -3.06 7.29
C PHE A 125 -14.99 -2.55 6.63
N SER A 126 -15.14 -1.73 5.60
CA SER A 126 -14.04 -1.00 4.98
C SER A 126 -13.58 0.14 5.89
N VAL A 127 -12.29 0.49 5.85
CA VAL A 127 -11.71 1.49 6.77
C VAL A 127 -10.86 2.51 6.03
N VAL A 128 -10.76 3.72 6.60
CA VAL A 128 -9.79 4.73 6.16
C VAL A 128 -8.41 4.42 6.76
N GLU A 129 -7.42 4.25 5.89
CA GLU A 129 -6.04 3.83 6.23
C GLU A 129 -5.05 4.99 6.33
N ALA A 130 -5.29 6.09 5.60
CA ALA A 130 -4.43 7.27 5.62
C ALA A 130 -5.14 8.49 5.02
N ALA A 131 -4.70 9.70 5.38
CA ALA A 131 -5.27 10.94 4.84
C ALA A 131 -4.95 11.17 3.36
N ASN A 132 -3.85 10.60 2.86
CA ASN A 132 -3.39 10.70 1.49
C ASN A 132 -2.35 9.59 1.21
N LEU A 133 -1.87 9.51 -0.04
CA LEU A 133 -0.92 8.49 -0.45
C LEU A 133 0.45 8.61 0.25
N ALA A 134 0.92 9.81 0.59
CA ALA A 134 2.20 9.99 1.27
C ALA A 134 2.16 9.42 2.70
N ASP A 135 1.08 9.72 3.43
CA ASP A 135 0.83 9.16 4.76
C ASP A 135 0.71 7.64 4.72
N PHE A 136 0.04 7.10 3.69
CA PHE A 136 -0.07 5.66 3.49
C PHE A 136 1.30 5.00 3.26
N ILE A 137 2.13 5.57 2.39
CA ILE A 137 3.48 5.07 2.13
C ILE A 137 4.30 5.08 3.42
N PHE A 138 4.29 6.19 4.17
CA PHE A 138 4.99 6.26 5.44
C PHE A 138 4.48 5.18 6.43
N ARG A 139 3.15 5.03 6.56
CA ARG A 139 2.52 4.03 7.44
C ARG A 139 2.98 2.61 7.11
N ARG A 140 2.97 2.23 5.84
CA ARG A 140 3.36 0.89 5.39
C ARG A 140 4.85 0.63 5.59
N LEU A 141 5.71 1.61 5.28
CA LEU A 141 7.15 1.53 5.59
C LEU A 141 7.39 1.38 7.10
N LEU A 142 6.64 2.14 7.92
CA LEU A 142 6.73 2.04 9.36
C LEU A 142 6.33 0.65 9.85
N GLN A 143 5.24 0.08 9.35
CA GLN A 143 4.72 -1.22 9.78
C GLN A 143 5.64 -2.38 9.36
N ALA A 144 6.29 -2.30 8.20
CA ALA A 144 7.22 -3.32 7.71
C ALA A 144 8.37 -3.67 8.71
N GLN A 145 8.67 -2.81 9.68
CA GLN A 145 9.62 -3.11 10.76
C GLN A 145 9.26 -4.33 11.63
N ALA A 146 7.98 -4.72 11.67
CA ALA A 146 7.44 -5.83 12.44
C ALA A 146 6.93 -7.00 11.57
N ASP A 147 7.08 -6.90 10.24
CA ASP A 147 6.54 -7.88 9.28
C ASP A 147 7.56 -8.96 8.92
N TYR A 148 8.62 -9.13 9.73
CA TYR A 148 9.55 -10.22 9.52
C TYR A 148 8.84 -11.55 9.77
N PHE A 149 8.49 -12.22 8.67
CA PHE A 149 8.07 -13.60 8.69
C PHE A 149 9.25 -14.48 8.26
N PRO A 150 9.65 -15.47 9.07
CA PRO A 150 10.72 -16.39 8.70
C PRO A 150 10.25 -17.37 7.62
N GLU A 151 10.05 -16.89 6.39
CA GLU A 151 9.96 -17.72 5.20
C GLU A 151 11.33 -17.82 4.50
N GLU A 152 11.52 -18.93 3.79
CA GLU A 152 12.66 -19.35 2.98
C GLU A 152 13.93 -18.45 3.04
N ASP A 153 14.90 -18.89 3.84
CA ASP A 153 16.32 -18.48 3.83
C ASP A 153 16.67 -17.00 4.11
N THR A 154 15.72 -16.12 4.39
CA THR A 154 16.03 -14.72 4.74
C THR A 154 16.34 -14.58 6.23
N SER A 155 17.57 -14.17 6.57
CA SER A 155 17.90 -13.88 7.96
C SER A 155 17.30 -12.53 8.42
N PRO A 156 17.12 -12.29 9.74
CA PRO A 156 16.64 -10.99 10.22
C PRO A 156 17.51 -9.81 9.76
N GLU A 157 18.83 -10.01 9.63
CA GLU A 157 19.73 -8.95 9.16
C GLU A 157 19.65 -8.74 7.65
N ASP A 158 19.37 -9.79 6.86
CA ASP A 158 19.09 -9.63 5.44
C ASP A 158 17.78 -8.87 5.22
N TYR A 159 16.74 -9.19 6.02
CA TYR A 159 15.47 -8.44 6.00
C TYR A 159 15.66 -6.98 6.40
N ARG A 160 16.46 -6.69 7.44
CA ARG A 160 16.86 -5.31 7.76
C ARG A 160 17.54 -4.62 6.57
N GLY A 161 18.39 -5.33 5.83
CA GLY A 161 19.00 -4.84 4.60
C GLY A 161 17.96 -4.48 3.53
N GLN A 162 16.93 -5.31 3.35
CA GLN A 162 15.82 -5.06 2.43
C GLN A 162 15.00 -3.82 2.86
N LEU A 163 14.72 -3.66 4.15
CA LEU A 163 14.06 -2.47 4.70
C LEU A 163 14.85 -1.18 4.39
N PHE A 164 16.18 -1.20 4.52
CA PHE A 164 17.01 -0.06 4.15
C PHE A 164 17.03 0.21 2.65
N ALA A 165 17.14 -0.83 1.81
CA ALA A 165 17.08 -0.66 0.36
C ALA A 165 15.76 0.00 -0.07
N GLN A 166 14.64 -0.44 0.53
CA GLN A 166 13.33 0.14 0.31
C GLN A 166 13.26 1.59 0.79
N LEU A 167 13.78 1.88 2.00
CA LEU A 167 13.80 3.26 2.51
C LEU A 167 14.56 4.22 1.59
N GLU A 168 15.68 3.77 1.00
CA GLU A 168 16.46 4.59 0.08
C GLU A 168 15.72 4.86 -1.24
N SER A 169 15.04 3.85 -1.83
CA SER A 169 14.23 4.06 -3.04
C SER A 169 13.01 4.95 -2.78
N HIS A 170 12.48 4.96 -1.55
CA HIS A 170 11.32 5.76 -1.17
C HIS A 170 11.64 7.18 -0.67
N ARG A 171 12.92 7.48 -0.43
CA ARG A 171 13.37 8.79 0.07
C ARG A 171 12.79 10.00 -0.69
N PRO A 172 12.62 10.00 -2.03
CA PRO A 172 12.04 11.13 -2.76
C PRO A 172 10.55 11.40 -2.49
N TYR A 173 9.86 10.49 -1.81
CA TYR A 173 8.42 10.53 -1.51
C TYR A 173 8.12 10.74 -0.02
N LEU A 174 9.15 10.86 0.80
CA LEU A 174 9.05 11.07 2.25
C LEU A 174 9.48 12.49 2.64
N SER A 175 8.95 12.97 3.76
CA SER A 175 9.53 14.14 4.42
C SER A 175 10.90 13.78 5.02
N ALA A 176 11.75 14.79 5.24
CA ALA A 176 13.05 14.56 5.87
C ALA A 176 12.91 13.97 7.29
N GLU A 177 11.88 14.37 8.03
CA GLU A 177 11.62 13.88 9.39
C GLU A 177 11.13 12.43 9.39
N GLN A 178 10.24 12.08 8.47
CA GLN A 178 9.76 10.71 8.27
C GLN A 178 10.92 9.77 7.89
N TYR A 179 11.75 10.18 6.93
CA TYR A 179 12.92 9.39 6.50
C TYR A 179 13.89 9.17 7.66
N GLU A 180 14.26 10.21 8.41
CA GLU A 180 15.18 10.07 9.54
C GLU A 180 14.60 9.22 10.66
N PHE A 181 13.29 9.30 10.92
CA PHE A 181 12.62 8.45 11.89
C PHE A 181 12.68 6.97 11.48
N LEU A 182 12.29 6.64 10.25
CA LEU A 182 12.36 5.26 9.73
C LEU A 182 13.81 4.74 9.74
N ARG A 183 14.77 5.57 9.32
CA ARG A 183 16.19 5.23 9.34
C ARG A 183 16.67 4.87 10.74
N GLN A 184 16.25 5.62 11.77
CA GLN A 184 16.61 5.32 13.16
C GLN A 184 15.89 4.07 13.69
N THR A 185 14.61 3.90 13.34
CA THR A 185 13.83 2.71 13.67
C THR A 185 14.50 1.45 13.12
N TYR A 186 14.89 1.46 11.84
CA TYR A 186 15.57 0.34 11.18
C TYR A 186 17.00 0.07 11.70
N GLN A 187 17.53 0.89 12.61
CA GLN A 187 18.79 0.61 13.32
C GLN A 187 18.59 -0.02 14.69
N LYS A 188 17.36 -0.02 15.22
CA LYS A 188 17.07 -0.59 16.53
C LYS A 188 17.25 -2.11 16.51
N PRO A 189 17.75 -2.72 17.61
CA PRO A 189 17.82 -4.17 17.71
C PRO A 189 16.41 -4.77 17.62
N TYR A 190 16.30 -5.94 16.98
CA TYR A 190 15.06 -6.70 17.02
C TYR A 190 14.75 -7.15 18.45
N GLN A 191 13.49 -7.02 18.80
CA GLN A 191 12.83 -7.57 19.96
C GLN A 191 11.97 -8.76 19.50
N LYS A 192 11.49 -9.55 20.47
CA LYS A 192 10.63 -10.71 20.22
C LYS A 192 9.32 -10.56 20.96
N ASP A 193 8.23 -10.84 20.29
CA ASP A 193 6.93 -10.96 20.94
C ASP A 193 6.78 -12.34 21.62
N GLN A 194 5.61 -12.59 22.21
CA GLN A 194 5.30 -13.86 22.87
C GLN A 194 5.21 -15.07 21.91
N TRP A 195 5.07 -14.82 20.61
CA TRP A 195 4.94 -15.82 19.55
C TRP A 195 6.25 -16.02 18.77
N GLY A 196 7.28 -15.23 19.06
CA GLY A 196 8.59 -15.25 18.41
C GLY A 196 8.70 -14.34 17.19
N GLY A 197 7.67 -13.55 16.87
CA GLY A 197 7.71 -12.50 15.85
C GLY A 197 8.73 -11.42 16.21
N LEU A 198 9.43 -10.90 15.19
CA LEU A 198 10.46 -9.89 15.37
C LEU A 198 9.91 -8.50 15.08
N PHE A 199 10.21 -7.56 15.97
CA PHE A 199 9.87 -6.15 15.79
C PHE A 199 10.98 -5.26 16.35
N MET A 200 11.08 -4.03 15.84
CA MET A 200 12.00 -2.98 16.28
C MET A 200 11.32 -1.93 17.16
N LEU A 201 10.05 -1.63 16.90
CA LEU A 201 9.16 -0.80 17.71
C LEU A 201 7.99 -1.64 18.24
N SER A 202 7.63 -1.43 19.50
CA SER A 202 6.39 -1.99 20.04
C SER A 202 5.16 -1.42 19.33
N ASP A 203 3.99 -2.04 19.52
CA ASP A 203 2.72 -1.52 19.01
C ASP A 203 2.44 -0.10 19.53
N GLU A 204 2.78 0.18 20.79
CA GLU A 204 2.61 1.51 21.40
C GLU A 204 3.54 2.55 20.76
N GLU A 205 4.80 2.19 20.52
CA GLU A 205 5.77 3.07 19.84
C GLU A 205 5.37 3.31 18.38
N THR A 206 4.87 2.27 17.70
CA THR A 206 4.40 2.35 16.31
C THR A 206 3.19 3.27 16.21
N LYS A 207 2.17 3.08 17.07
CA LYS A 207 0.99 3.96 17.13
C LYS A 207 1.35 5.40 17.48
N ALA A 208 2.30 5.60 18.40
CA ALA A 208 2.77 6.94 18.74
C ALA A 208 3.45 7.63 17.54
N ALA A 209 4.23 6.87 16.74
CA ALA A 209 4.83 7.39 15.52
C ALA A 209 3.78 7.68 14.44
N GLU A 210 2.79 6.81 14.25
CA GLU A 210 1.65 7.08 13.35
C GLU A 210 0.96 8.40 13.75
N GLN A 211 0.62 8.57 15.04
CA GLN A 211 0.00 9.81 15.54
C GLN A 211 0.88 11.06 15.39
N GLN A 212 2.20 10.90 15.42
CA GLN A 212 3.14 12.01 15.24
C GLN A 212 3.23 12.47 13.78
N PHE A 213 3.25 11.52 12.83
CA PHE A 213 3.59 11.79 11.44
C PHE A 213 2.42 11.75 10.47
N ILE A 214 1.30 11.13 10.85
CA ILE A 214 0.10 10.99 10.02
C ILE A 214 -0.98 11.90 10.59
N SER A 215 -1.57 12.73 9.74
CA SER A 215 -2.66 13.63 10.13
C SER A 215 -3.94 13.23 9.41
N CYS A 216 -4.62 12.22 9.95
CA CYS A 216 -5.89 11.73 9.42
C CYS A 216 -6.95 11.74 10.51
N GLU A 217 -7.86 12.71 10.48
CA GLU A 217 -8.98 12.79 11.43
C GLU A 217 -9.94 11.61 11.31
N ARG A 218 -10.00 11.01 10.13
CA ARG A 218 -10.87 9.87 9.78
C ARG A 218 -10.16 8.52 9.91
N LEU A 219 -8.95 8.47 10.47
CA LEU A 219 -8.20 7.22 10.58
C LEU A 219 -9.06 6.15 11.28
N ASP A 220 -9.08 4.95 10.70
CA ASP A 220 -9.87 3.81 11.18
C ASP A 220 -11.40 4.05 11.17
N GLU A 221 -11.90 5.08 10.47
CA GLU A 221 -13.33 5.28 10.24
C GLU A 221 -13.88 4.14 9.37
N GLU A 222 -14.79 3.36 9.93
CA GLU A 222 -15.48 2.24 9.27
C GLU A 222 -16.64 2.70 8.36
N PHE A 223 -16.83 1.99 7.25
CA PHE A 223 -17.97 2.14 6.34
C PHE A 223 -18.22 0.85 5.56
N GLU A 224 -19.46 0.67 5.06
CA GLU A 224 -19.85 -0.49 4.25
C GLU A 224 -20.07 -0.08 2.79
N PRO A 225 -19.09 -0.28 1.89
CA PRO A 225 -19.19 0.16 0.51
C PRO A 225 -19.79 -0.89 -0.42
N PHE A 226 -19.93 -2.15 0.00
CA PHE A 226 -20.40 -3.25 -0.81
C PHE A 226 -21.88 -3.55 -0.59
N ASP A 227 -22.58 -3.93 -1.66
CA ASP A 227 -23.89 -4.58 -1.57
C ASP A 227 -23.66 -6.08 -1.35
N TYR A 228 -24.13 -6.59 -0.21
CA TYR A 228 -24.19 -8.01 0.08
C TYR A 228 -25.66 -8.43 -0.03
N ASP A 229 -26.02 -9.13 -1.12
CA ASP A 229 -27.33 -9.77 -1.27
C ASP A 229 -27.48 -11.00 -0.35
#